data_AF-A0A1F2X5X6-F1
#
_entry.id   AF-A0A1F2X5X6-F1
#
_cell.length_a   1.000
_cell.length_b   1.000
_cell.length_c   1.000
_cell.angle_alpha   90.00
_cell.angle_beta   90.00
_cell.angle_gamma   90.00
#
_symmetry.space_group_name_H-M   'P 1'
#
loop_
_entity.id
_entity.type
_entity.pdbx_description
1 polymer ?
#
loop_
_entity_poly.entity_id
_entity_poly.type
_entity_poly.pdbx_seq_one_letter_code
_entity_poly.pdbx_strand_id
1 'polypeptide(L)' 'MVYIISGHGQLISPEDTVTLEPGVAVYIPIGTHHATVSLGPGPLEMVCSFSPPVAPGSYEDPSKVKAFRPGEQP' A
#
# COMPACT_ATOMS: atom_id res chain seq x y z
N MET A 1 3.41 6.90 -2.65
CA MET A 1 4.65 7.12 -1.89
C MET A 1 4.36 6.96 -0.41
N VAL A 2 5.26 6.31 0.33
CA VAL A 2 5.22 6.25 1.79
C VAL A 2 6.44 6.95 2.37
N TYR A 3 6.27 7.68 3.46
CA TYR A 3 7.35 8.32 4.20
C TYR A 3 7.23 7.98 5.68
N ILE A 4 8.33 7.53 6.29
CA ILE A 4 8.33 7.02 7.66
C ILE A 4 8.61 8.15 8.64
N ILE A 5 7.68 8.32 9.58
CA ILE A 5 7.75 9.34 10.64
C ILE A 5 8.43 8.77 11.88
N SER A 6 8.04 7.57 12.30
CA SER A 6 8.55 6.90 13.50
C SER A 6 8.42 5.37 13.39
N GLY A 7 9.19 4.65 14.21
CA GLY A 7 9.17 3.18 14.25
C GLY A 7 10.07 2.50 13.21
N HIS A 8 10.07 1.16 13.23
CA HIS A 8 10.88 0.34 12.33
C HIS A 8 10.05 -0.78 11.70
N GLY A 9 10.32 -1.03 10.43
CA GLY A 9 9.55 -1.98 9.65
C GLY A 9 10.24 -2.41 8.37
N GLN A 10 9.48 -3.07 7.51
CA GLN A 10 9.91 -3.44 6.17
C GLN A 10 8.79 -3.19 5.18
N LEU A 11 9.15 -2.75 3.97
CA LEU A 11 8.29 -2.82 2.79
C LEU A 11 8.77 -3.97 1.93
N ILE A 12 7.93 -4.99 1.80
CA ILE A 12 8.25 -6.25 1.12
C ILE A 12 7.48 -6.29 -0.19
N SER A 13 8.17 -6.59 -1.28
CA SER A 13 7.60 -6.88 -2.60
C SER A 13 8.17 -8.21 -3.12
N PRO A 14 7.63 -8.79 -4.21
CA PRO A 14 8.23 -9.97 -4.83
C PRO A 14 9.68 -9.76 -5.29
N GLU A 15 10.05 -8.53 -5.61
CA GLU A 15 11.36 -8.22 -6.22
C GLU A 15 12.38 -7.74 -5.20
N ASP A 16 11.94 -7.07 -4.14
CA ASP A 16 12.84 -6.50 -3.15
C ASP A 16 12.17 -6.27 -1.77
N THR A 17 13.01 -6.14 -0.75
CA THR A 17 12.63 -5.74 0.60
C THR A 17 13.43 -4.52 1.04
N VAL A 18 12.71 -3.45 1.38
CA VAL A 18 13.29 -2.19 1.86
C VAL A 18 13.09 -2.06 3.37
N THR A 19 14.15 -1.75 4.09
CA THR A 19 14.08 -1.40 5.52
C THR A 19 13.39 -0.04 5.69
N LEU A 20 12.45 0.03 6.63
CA LEU A 20 11.72 1.25 6.97
C LEU A 20 12.20 1.77 8.33
N GLU A 21 12.65 3.01 8.34
CA GLU A 21 13.08 3.76 9.54
C GLU A 21 12.81 5.26 9.32
N PRO A 22 12.80 6.09 10.36
CA PRO A 22 12.44 7.50 10.25
C PRO A 22 13.28 8.23 9.19
N GLY A 23 12.61 8.94 8.29
CA GLY A 23 13.26 9.65 7.18
C GLY A 23 13.33 8.87 5.87
N VAL A 24 13.01 7.57 5.87
CA VAL A 24 12.92 6.79 4.63
C VAL A 24 11.67 7.17 3.84
N ALA A 25 11.84 7.46 2.55
CA ALA A 25 10.77 7.63 1.57
C ALA A 25 10.82 6.49 0.54
N VAL A 26 9.70 5.81 0.32
CA VAL A 26 9.60 4.75 -0.70
C VAL A 26 8.58 5.14 -1.75
N TYR A 27 9.03 5.20 -3.00
CA TYR A 27 8.15 5.29 -4.17
C TYR A 27 7.71 3.88 -4.55
N ILE A 28 6.39 3.70 -4.73
CA ILE A 28 5.78 2.42 -5.06
C ILE A 28 5.07 2.63 -6.40
N PRO A 29 5.58 2.05 -7.51
CA PRO A 29 4.93 2.14 -8.81
C PRO A 29 3.53 1.51 -8.81
N ILE A 30 2.65 2.00 -9.69
CA ILE A 30 1.33 1.40 -9.92
C ILE A 30 1.51 -0.08 -10.32
N GLY A 31 0.68 -0.95 -9.75
CA GLY A 31 0.72 -2.39 -10.01
C GLY A 31 1.76 -3.16 -9.18
N THR A 32 2.57 -2.49 -8.37
CA THR A 32 3.56 -3.17 -7.51
C THR A 32 2.85 -3.84 -6.34
N HIS A 33 2.86 -5.18 -6.30
CA HIS A 33 2.41 -5.91 -5.13
C HIS A 33 3.39 -5.71 -3.98
N HIS A 34 2.90 -5.25 -2.83
CA HIS A 34 3.74 -4.96 -1.68
C HIS A 34 2.98 -5.12 -0.36
N ALA A 35 3.73 -5.33 0.72
CA ALA A 35 3.22 -5.39 2.08
C ALA A 35 4.11 -4.54 2.99
N THR A 36 3.51 -3.83 3.93
CA THR A 36 4.24 -3.12 4.98
C THR A 36 4.14 -3.91 6.28
N VAL A 37 5.28 -4.25 6.86
CA VAL A 37 5.39 -5.03 8.10
C VAL A 37 5.99 -4.15 9.17
N SER A 38 5.27 -3.95 10.27
CA SER A 38 5.84 -3.34 11.48
C SER A 38 6.62 -4.39 12.26
N LEU A 39 7.86 -4.07 12.64
CA LEU A 39 8.72 -4.99 13.39
C LEU A 39 8.72 -4.73 14.90
N GLY A 40 8.01 -3.69 15.36
CA GLY A 40 7.94 -3.34 16.78
C GLY A 40 9.26 -2.80 17.37
N PRO A 41 9.33 -2.58 18.70
CA PRO A 41 8.28 -2.80 19.69
C PRO A 41 7.21 -1.69 19.75
N GLY A 42 7.40 -0.57 19.06
CA GLY A 42 6.45 0.55 18.97
C GLY A 42 5.64 0.57 17.67
N PRO A 43 4.72 1.55 17.51
CA PRO A 43 4.02 1.75 16.24
C PRO A 43 5.01 2.13 15.13
N LEU A 44 4.69 1.71 13.90
CA LEU A 44 5.30 2.23 12.69
C LEU A 44 4.38 3.31 12.13
N GLU A 45 4.76 4.57 12.29
CA GLU A 45 3.99 5.71 11.81
C GLU A 45 4.51 6.18 10.45
N MET A 46 3.60 6.39 9.51
CA MET A 46 3.94 6.75 8.14
C MET A 46 2.91 7.69 7.53
N VAL A 47 3.36 8.52 6.60
CA VAL A 47 2.51 9.33 5.72
C VAL A 47 2.44 8.65 4.35
N CYS A 48 1.22 8.40 3.88
CA CYS A 48 0.98 7.83 2.57
C CYS A 48 0.37 8.88 1.64
N SER A 49 1.05 9.16 0.53
CA SER A 49 0.53 9.99 -0.56
C SER A 49 0.23 9.10 -1.76
N PHE A 50 -1.04 9.08 -2.18
CA PHE A 50 -1.52 8.28 -3.30
C PHE A 50 -1.84 9.18 -4.49
N SER A 51 -1.36 8.78 -5.67
CA SER A 51 -1.71 9.39 -6.94
C SER A 51 -1.79 8.28 -8.00
N PRO A 52 -2.95 8.07 -8.63
CA PRO A 52 -4.23 8.77 -8.41
C PRO A 52 -4.80 8.57 -6.99
N PRO A 53 -5.77 9.40 -6.56
CA PRO A 53 -6.47 9.18 -5.30
C PRO A 53 -7.05 7.77 -5.22
N VAL A 54 -7.00 7.18 -4.03
CA VAL A 54 -7.60 5.87 -3.77
C VAL A 54 -9.12 6.01 -3.82
N ALA A 55 -9.75 5.30 -4.75
CA ALA A 55 -11.20 5.09 -4.82
C ALA A 55 -11.55 3.64 -4.45
N PRO A 56 -12.80 3.33 -4.05
CA PRO A 56 -13.27 1.95 -3.99
C PRO A 56 -13.01 1.24 -5.33
N GLY A 57 -12.46 0.03 -5.34
CA GLY A 57 -12.02 -0.63 -6.58
C GLY A 57 -10.53 -0.46 -6.92
N SER A 58 -9.76 0.39 -6.21
CA SER A 58 -8.36 0.69 -6.57
C SER A 58 -7.37 -0.44 -6.31
N TYR A 59 -7.71 -1.42 -5.46
CA TYR A 59 -6.83 -2.50 -5.05
C TYR A 59 -7.35 -3.88 -5.47
N GLU A 60 -8.55 -3.92 -6.00
CA GLU A 60 -9.24 -5.12 -6.44
C GLU A 60 -8.65 -5.57 -7.76
N ASP A 61 -8.40 -6.87 -7.88
CA ASP A 61 -8.03 -7.48 -9.14
C ASP A 61 -9.22 -7.35 -10.11
N PRO A 62 -9.10 -6.58 -11.21
CA PRO A 62 -10.22 -6.37 -12.13
C PRO A 62 -10.66 -7.67 -12.80
N SER A 63 -9.84 -8.73 -12.82
CA SER A 63 -10.25 -10.06 -13.27
C SER A 63 -11.14 -10.82 -12.27
N LYS A 64 -11.19 -10.37 -11.01
CA LYS A 64 -11.97 -10.95 -9.91
C LYS A 64 -13.18 -10.11 -9.51
N VAL A 65 -13.31 -8.91 -10.04
CA VAL A 65 -14.51 -8.07 -9.83
C VAL A 65 -15.60 -8.52 -10.81
N LYS A 66 -16.71 -9.06 -10.29
CA LYS A 66 -17.92 -9.23 -11.10
C LYS A 66 -18.37 -7.85 -11.57
N ALA A 67 -18.48 -7.65 -12.88
CA ALA A 67 -19.01 -6.41 -13.44
C ALA A 67 -20.40 -6.14 -12.84
N PHE A 68 -20.56 -4.96 -12.21
CA PHE A 68 -21.86 -4.47 -11.80
C PHE A 68 -22.71 -4.27 -13.07
N ARG A 69 -23.81 -5.03 -13.19
CA ARG A 69 -24.77 -4.84 -14.27
C ARG A 69 -25.73 -3.71 -13.84
N PRO A 70 -25.91 -2.65 -14.65
CA PRO A 70 -26.88 -1.61 -14.33
C PRO A 70 -28.27 -2.23 -14.15
N GLY A 71 -28.84 -2.13 -12.93
CA GLY A 71 -30.18 -2.60 -12.60
C GLY A 71 -30.30 -3.65 -11.48
N GLU A 72 -29.19 -4.21 -10.99
CA GLU A 72 -29.20 -5.06 -9.80
C GLU A 72 -28.75 -4.24 -8.57
N GLN A 73 -29.62 -4.10 -7.57
CA GLN A 73 -29.25 -3.61 -6.24
C GLN A 73 -28.80 -4.79 -5.34
N PRO A 74 -27.99 -4.53 -4.30
CA PRO A 74 -27.22 -5.55 -3.57
C PRO A 74 -28.04 -6.66 -2.92
#